data_AF-V6HWK9-F1
#
_entry.id   AF-V6HWK9-F1
#
_cell.length_a   1.000
_cell.length_b   1.000
_cell.length_c   1.000
_cell.angle_alpha   90.00
_cell.angle_beta   90.00
_cell.angle_gamma   90.00
#
_symmetry.space_group_name_H-M   'P 1'
#
loop_
_entity.id
_entity.type
_entity.pdbx_description
1 polymer ?
#
loop_
_entity_poly.entity_id
_entity_poly.type
_entity_poly.pdbx_seq_one_letter_code
_entity_poly.pdbx_strand_id
1 'polypeptide(L)'
;MKMKKIVLLSCSILLSCKGSIDLEKFASAWNGERKGTPALFYLNESEFSAKNFRKEFFFERKHIAGKFEPVTPPEIEAELQRYIEETIVLNEAIAKIDLNSAEAQKYLWPFIRKAVISYYLSKESGEFEVAENSNEVEVSDELIERYYAQNKQLLKEKNPAELKKKLKNAAILIKIRERLALSQEKKKIILGKMRQNNKVRIVQKEVFTKDLYEK
;
A
#
# COMPACT_ATOMS: atom_id res chain seq x y z
N MET A 1 -48.39 53.77 14.16
CA MET A 1 -46.93 53.90 13.92
C MET A 1 -46.19 53.06 14.96
N LYS A 2 -45.83 51.81 14.62
CA LYS A 2 -44.97 50.94 15.44
C LYS A 2 -44.04 50.19 14.51
N MET A 3 -42.78 50.62 14.44
CA MET A 3 -41.67 49.85 13.87
C MET A 3 -40.96 49.08 14.98
N LYS A 4 -40.21 48.05 14.56
CA LYS A 4 -39.13 47.30 15.25
C LYS A 4 -39.59 45.96 15.85
N LYS A 5 -38.96 44.81 15.59
CA LYS A 5 -37.67 44.46 14.95
C LYS A 5 -37.87 43.07 14.31
N ILE A 6 -37.51 42.90 13.04
CA ILE A 6 -37.29 41.57 12.46
C ILE A 6 -35.90 41.14 12.93
N VAL A 7 -35.86 40.21 13.88
CA VAL A 7 -34.62 39.51 14.24
C VAL A 7 -34.36 38.50 13.14
N LEU A 8 -33.54 38.90 12.17
CA LEU A 8 -32.95 37.96 11.23
C LEU A 8 -31.95 37.12 12.05
N LEU A 9 -32.41 35.93 12.46
CA LEU A 9 -31.56 34.92 13.06
C LEU A 9 -30.67 34.37 11.93
N SER A 10 -29.57 35.05 11.64
CA SER A 10 -28.51 34.55 10.77
C SER A 10 -27.88 33.35 11.46
N CYS A 11 -28.44 32.17 11.21
CA CYS A 11 -27.84 30.90 11.56
C CYS A 11 -26.65 30.70 10.62
N SER A 12 -25.53 31.33 10.98
CA SER A 12 -24.22 31.09 10.37
C SER A 12 -23.79 29.68 10.75
N ILE A 13 -24.33 28.70 10.02
CA ILE A 13 -23.81 27.34 10.01
C ILE A 13 -22.43 27.45 9.33
N LEU A 14 -21.41 27.77 10.13
CA LEU A 14 -20.02 27.51 9.79
C LEU A 14 -19.82 26.00 9.85
N LEU A 15 -20.33 25.30 8.82
CA LEU A 15 -19.86 23.96 8.47
C LEU A 15 -18.44 24.09 7.91
N SER A 16 -17.50 24.45 8.80
CA SER A 16 -16.11 24.08 8.62
C SER A 16 -16.00 22.58 8.88
N CYS A 17 -16.45 21.77 7.91
CA CYS A 17 -15.98 20.39 7.79
C CYS A 17 -14.50 20.40 7.35
N LYS A 18 -13.62 20.97 8.19
CA LYS A 18 -12.20 20.61 8.18
C LYS A 18 -12.10 19.38 9.05
N GLY A 19 -12.32 18.20 8.46
CA GLY A 19 -11.95 16.96 9.13
C GLY A 19 -10.44 16.96 9.31
N SER A 20 -9.96 17.34 10.49
CA SER A 20 -8.60 17.00 10.90
C SER A 20 -8.56 15.48 11.06
N ILE A 21 -7.59 14.84 10.41
CA ILE A 21 -7.34 13.41 10.65
C ILE A 21 -6.83 13.29 12.08
N ASP A 22 -7.57 12.57 12.92
CA ASP A 22 -7.12 12.20 14.26
C ASP A 22 -6.15 11.03 14.14
N LEU A 23 -4.86 11.34 14.20
CA LEU A 23 -3.78 10.40 13.93
C LEU A 23 -3.58 9.43 15.10
N GLU A 24 -3.84 9.88 16.33
CA GLU A 24 -3.81 9.01 17.51
C GLU A 24 -4.92 7.97 17.44
N LYS A 25 -6.13 8.39 17.09
CA LYS A 25 -7.25 7.46 16.90
C LYS A 25 -6.98 6.49 15.77
N PHE A 26 -6.41 6.96 14.66
CA PHE A 26 -6.03 6.10 13.53
C PHE A 26 -4.99 5.04 13.95
N ALA A 27 -3.89 5.47 14.59
CA ALA A 27 -2.83 4.56 15.03
C ALA A 27 -3.32 3.55 16.09
N SER A 28 -4.16 4.01 17.03
CA SER A 28 -4.76 3.16 18.05
C SER A 28 -5.71 2.13 17.47
N ALA A 29 -6.54 2.53 16.49
CA ALA A 29 -7.44 1.61 15.80
C ALA A 29 -6.66 0.55 15.03
N TRP A 30 -5.63 0.95 14.27
CA TRP A 30 -4.80 0.00 13.52
C TRP A 30 -4.11 -1.01 14.44
N ASN A 31 -3.50 -0.55 15.53
CA ASN A 31 -2.90 -1.46 16.50
C ASN A 31 -3.94 -2.36 17.20
N GLY A 32 -5.15 -1.85 17.44
CA GLY A 32 -6.28 -2.62 17.93
C GLY A 32 -6.72 -3.74 16.98
N GLU A 33 -6.69 -3.50 15.66
CA GLU A 33 -7.00 -4.52 14.65
C GLU A 33 -6.04 -5.71 14.66
N ARG A 34 -4.82 -5.56 15.20
CA ARG A 34 -3.85 -6.66 15.32
C ARG A 34 -4.25 -7.70 16.37
N LYS A 35 -5.13 -7.35 17.31
CA LYS A 35 -5.59 -8.25 18.39
C LYS A 35 -6.65 -9.26 17.91
N GLY A 36 -6.72 -10.42 18.59
CA GLY A 36 -7.79 -11.40 18.40
C GLY A 36 -7.31 -12.85 18.27
N THR A 37 -8.22 -13.73 17.85
CA THR A 37 -8.01 -15.20 17.80
C THR A 37 -7.88 -15.73 16.37
N PRO A 38 -7.28 -16.93 16.16
CA PRO A 38 -6.44 -17.64 17.13
C PRO A 38 -5.16 -16.84 17.43
N ALA A 39 -4.67 -16.93 18.67
CA ALA A 39 -3.48 -16.22 19.11
C ALA A 39 -2.23 -16.73 18.37
N LEU A 40 -1.44 -15.79 17.85
CA LEU A 40 -0.11 -16.03 17.29
C LEU A 40 0.98 -15.79 18.33
N PHE A 41 0.81 -14.75 19.13
CA PHE A 41 1.68 -14.40 20.26
C PHE A 41 0.89 -13.58 21.29
N TYR A 42 1.51 -13.39 22.45
CA TYR A 42 0.99 -12.59 23.56
C TYR A 42 1.93 -11.41 23.84
N LEU A 43 1.36 -10.23 24.07
CA LEU A 43 2.11 -9.06 24.53
C LEU A 43 1.29 -8.39 25.64
N ASN A 44 1.86 -8.30 26.84
CA ASN A 44 1.19 -7.78 28.04
C ASN A 44 -0.22 -8.37 28.22
N GLU A 45 -0.32 -9.70 28.21
CA GLU A 45 -1.57 -10.48 28.36
C GLU A 45 -2.60 -10.30 27.24
N SER A 46 -2.34 -9.42 26.26
CA SER A 46 -3.18 -9.27 25.07
C SER A 46 -2.80 -10.32 24.01
N GLU A 47 -3.83 -10.95 23.43
CA GLU A 47 -3.71 -11.88 22.31
C GLU A 47 -3.63 -11.15 20.96
N PHE A 48 -2.61 -11.48 20.17
CA PHE A 48 -2.43 -10.96 18.81
C PHE A 48 -2.74 -12.04 17.78
N SER A 49 -3.55 -11.71 16.77
CA SER A 49 -4.20 -12.70 15.91
C SER A 49 -3.31 -13.21 14.79
N ALA A 50 -3.21 -14.54 14.65
CA ALA A 50 -2.55 -15.18 13.51
C ALA A 50 -3.25 -14.86 12.18
N LYS A 51 -4.58 -14.65 12.21
CA LYS A 51 -5.35 -14.29 11.03
C LYS A 51 -4.96 -12.89 10.54
N ASN A 52 -4.85 -11.93 11.46
CA ASN A 52 -4.57 -10.54 11.12
C ASN A 52 -3.11 -10.38 10.67
N PHE A 53 -2.17 -11.04 11.36
CA PHE A 53 -0.79 -11.13 10.89
C PHE A 53 -0.69 -11.65 9.45
N ARG A 54 -1.35 -12.78 9.12
CA ARG A 54 -1.31 -13.32 7.75
C ARG A 54 -1.88 -12.36 6.73
N LYS A 55 -3.00 -11.69 7.06
CA LYS A 55 -3.64 -10.71 6.16
C LYS A 55 -2.69 -9.56 5.86
N GLU A 56 -2.08 -8.98 6.89
CA GLU A 56 -1.13 -7.87 6.77
C GLU A 56 0.15 -8.30 6.04
N PHE A 57 0.73 -9.44 6.43
CA PHE A 57 1.90 -10.02 5.78
C PHE A 57 1.69 -10.21 4.26
N PHE A 58 0.63 -10.88 3.84
CA PHE A 58 0.38 -11.10 2.41
C PHE A 58 0.03 -9.80 1.68
N PHE A 59 -0.65 -8.87 2.35
CA PHE A 59 -0.96 -7.57 1.77
C PHE A 59 0.33 -6.79 1.51
N GLU A 60 1.17 -6.60 2.52
CA GLU A 60 2.42 -5.86 2.39
C GLU A 60 3.38 -6.52 1.41
N ARG A 61 3.52 -7.86 1.48
CA ARG A 61 4.38 -8.61 0.59
C ARG A 61 4.04 -8.36 -0.88
N LYS A 62 2.75 -8.39 -1.23
CA LYS A 62 2.30 -8.26 -2.63
C LYS A 62 2.16 -6.81 -3.08
N HIS A 63 1.51 -5.96 -2.27
CA HIS A 63 1.12 -4.61 -2.67
C HIS A 63 2.19 -3.56 -2.37
N ILE A 64 3.05 -3.79 -1.37
CA ILE A 64 4.08 -2.83 -0.97
C ILE A 64 5.45 -3.30 -1.45
N ALA A 65 5.83 -4.55 -1.16
CA ALA A 65 7.15 -5.09 -1.52
C ALA A 65 7.21 -5.66 -2.95
N GLY A 66 6.06 -5.89 -3.61
CA GLY A 66 6.01 -6.44 -4.97
C GLY A 66 6.60 -7.85 -5.10
N LYS A 67 6.57 -8.64 -4.03
CA LYS A 67 7.09 -10.01 -4.00
C LYS A 67 5.96 -11.01 -4.23
N PHE A 68 6.11 -11.83 -5.26
CA PHE A 68 5.10 -12.81 -5.70
C PHE A 68 5.63 -14.25 -5.68
N GLU A 69 6.90 -14.41 -5.35
CA GLU A 69 7.54 -15.71 -5.18
C GLU A 69 6.90 -16.47 -4.01
N PRO A 70 6.93 -17.83 -4.03
CA PRO A 70 6.49 -18.63 -2.91
C PRO A 70 7.17 -18.20 -1.60
N VAL A 71 6.38 -18.06 -0.55
CA VAL A 71 6.86 -17.68 0.78
C VAL A 71 7.69 -18.83 1.37
N THR A 72 8.77 -18.48 2.06
CA THR A 72 9.61 -19.44 2.79
C THR A 72 9.43 -19.32 4.31
N PRO A 73 9.60 -20.40 5.09
CA PRO A 73 9.49 -20.32 6.54
C PRO A 73 10.39 -19.25 7.19
N PRO A 74 11.68 -19.11 6.81
CA PRO A 74 12.53 -18.05 7.37
C PRO A 74 12.02 -16.64 7.10
N GLU A 75 11.34 -16.42 5.97
CA GLU A 75 10.72 -15.12 5.68
C GLU A 75 9.56 -14.82 6.64
N ILE A 76 8.73 -15.82 6.94
CA ILE A 76 7.60 -15.68 7.87
C ILE A 76 8.12 -15.38 9.28
N GLU A 77 9.16 -16.09 9.72
CA GLU A 77 9.78 -15.87 11.04
C GLU A 77 10.36 -14.46 11.16
N ALA A 78 11.09 -13.99 10.14
CA ALA A 78 11.64 -12.64 10.13
C ALA A 78 10.56 -11.56 10.14
N GLU A 79 9.47 -11.75 9.40
CA GLU A 79 8.36 -10.80 9.39
C GLU A 79 7.55 -10.82 10.69
N LEU A 80 7.38 -11.99 11.31
CA LEU A 80 6.75 -12.10 12.62
C LEU A 80 7.55 -11.32 13.67
N GLN A 81 8.88 -11.45 13.67
CA GLN A 81 9.72 -10.70 14.59
C GLN A 81 9.57 -9.18 14.40
N ARG A 82 9.61 -8.71 13.13
CA ARG A 82 9.35 -7.31 12.80
C ARG A 82 7.96 -6.85 13.26
N TYR A 83 6.94 -7.66 13.02
CA TYR A 83 5.56 -7.35 13.40
C TYR A 83 5.40 -7.16 14.91
N ILE A 84 6.06 -8.00 15.71
CA ILE A 84 6.08 -7.90 17.17
C ILE A 84 6.80 -6.62 17.59
N GLU A 85 8.01 -6.37 17.06
CA GLU A 85 8.80 -5.18 17.36
C GLU A 85 8.05 -3.89 17.02
N GLU A 86 7.46 -3.83 15.83
CA GLU A 86 6.67 -2.67 15.38
C GLU A 86 5.46 -2.45 16.29
N THR A 87 4.77 -3.51 16.69
CA THR A 87 3.65 -3.42 17.64
C THR A 87 4.09 -2.84 18.98
N ILE A 88 5.25 -3.26 19.50
CA ILE A 88 5.81 -2.70 20.75
C ILE A 88 6.14 -1.22 20.59
N VAL A 89 6.87 -0.85 19.53
CA VAL A 89 7.27 0.54 19.26
C VAL A 89 6.06 1.43 19.03
N LEU A 90 5.04 0.95 18.32
CA LEU A 90 3.81 1.69 18.06
C LEU A 90 3.02 1.95 19.34
N ASN A 91 2.89 0.95 20.22
CA ASN A 91 2.27 1.13 21.54
C ASN A 91 2.98 2.22 22.35
N GLU A 92 4.30 2.18 22.39
CA GLU A 92 5.12 3.15 23.11
C GLU A 92 5.00 4.56 22.53
N ALA A 93 5.01 4.67 21.19
CA ALA A 93 4.88 5.94 20.49
C ALA A 93 3.51 6.60 20.76
N ILE A 94 2.42 5.83 20.68
CA ILE A 94 1.06 6.31 20.98
C ILE A 94 0.95 6.82 22.42
N ALA A 95 1.64 6.19 23.37
CA ALA A 95 1.60 6.59 24.78
C ALA A 95 2.44 7.85 25.10
N LYS A 96 3.50 8.10 24.33
CA LYS A 96 4.51 9.13 24.65
C LYS A 96 4.48 10.37 23.77
N ILE A 97 3.91 10.28 22.57
CA ILE A 97 3.98 11.34 21.56
C ILE A 97 2.57 11.83 21.25
N ASP A 98 2.39 13.16 21.27
CA ASP A 98 1.19 13.80 20.70
C ASP A 98 1.27 13.74 19.17
N LEU A 99 0.63 12.71 18.59
CA LEU A 99 0.57 12.53 17.13
C LEU A 99 -0.35 13.55 16.46
N ASN A 100 -1.20 14.22 17.24
CA ASN A 100 -2.10 15.26 16.78
C ASN A 100 -1.45 16.66 16.81
N SER A 101 -0.23 16.79 17.34
CA SER A 101 0.53 18.04 17.33
C SER A 101 0.79 18.59 15.91
N ALA A 102 0.91 19.91 15.79
CA ALA A 102 1.18 20.56 14.50
C ALA A 102 2.51 20.11 13.87
N GLU A 103 3.51 19.80 14.71
CA GLU A 103 4.80 19.27 14.28
C GLU A 103 4.66 17.87 13.69
N ALA A 104 4.00 16.95 14.39
CA ALA A 104 3.77 15.59 13.92
C ALA A 104 2.93 15.59 12.63
N GLN A 105 1.87 16.40 12.57
CA GLN A 105 1.07 16.55 11.35
C GLN A 105 1.92 17.04 10.17
N LYS A 106 2.78 18.04 10.37
CA LYS A 106 3.68 18.55 9.33
C LYS A 106 4.66 17.48 8.84
N TYR A 107 5.15 16.64 9.75
CA TYR A 107 6.04 15.53 9.41
C TYR A 107 5.32 14.41 8.63
N LEU A 108 4.10 14.04 9.04
CA LEU A 108 3.35 12.91 8.49
C LEU A 108 2.60 13.23 7.19
N TRP A 109 2.19 14.49 7.01
CA TRP A 109 1.36 14.91 5.88
C TRP A 109 1.92 14.54 4.48
N PRO A 110 3.23 14.68 4.20
CA PRO A 110 3.79 14.25 2.92
C PRO A 110 3.57 12.76 2.63
N PHE A 111 3.61 11.90 3.66
CA PHE A 111 3.41 10.46 3.54
C PHE A 111 1.94 10.13 3.33
N ILE A 112 1.04 10.70 4.16
CA ILE A 112 -0.42 10.49 4.04
C ILE A 112 -0.91 10.92 2.65
N ARG A 113 -0.51 12.11 2.19
CA ARG A 113 -0.88 12.61 0.86
C ARG A 113 -0.41 11.68 -0.26
N LYS A 114 0.83 11.19 -0.19
CA LYS A 114 1.37 10.24 -1.18
C LYS A 114 0.62 8.91 -1.14
N ALA A 115 0.32 8.40 0.05
CA ALA A 115 -0.41 7.15 0.23
C ALA A 115 -1.83 7.23 -0.36
N VAL A 116 -2.58 8.31 -0.09
CA VAL A 116 -3.92 8.51 -0.65
C VAL A 116 -3.89 8.56 -2.18
N ILE A 117 -2.96 9.31 -2.76
CA ILE A 117 -2.81 9.40 -4.22
C ILE A 117 -2.43 8.03 -4.80
N SER A 118 -1.49 7.33 -4.19
CA SER A 118 -1.04 6.02 -4.64
C SER A 118 -2.16 4.98 -4.56
N TYR A 119 -2.89 4.93 -3.45
CA TYR A 119 -4.02 4.03 -3.26
C TYR A 119 -5.08 4.25 -4.35
N TYR A 120 -5.44 5.51 -4.60
CA TYR A 120 -6.39 5.86 -5.65
C TYR A 120 -5.91 5.37 -7.02
N LEU A 121 -4.68 5.69 -7.41
CA LEU A 121 -4.15 5.29 -8.72
C LEU A 121 -4.01 3.77 -8.86
N SER A 122 -3.55 3.07 -7.84
CA SER A 122 -3.44 1.60 -7.83
C SER A 122 -4.80 0.93 -7.94
N LYS A 123 -5.83 1.47 -7.27
CA LYS A 123 -7.20 1.00 -7.38
C LYS A 123 -7.75 1.20 -8.79
N GLU A 124 -7.68 2.43 -9.31
CA GLU A 124 -8.24 2.77 -10.64
C GLU A 124 -7.50 2.08 -11.79
N SER A 125 -6.20 1.78 -11.63
CA SER A 125 -5.45 1.04 -12.67
C SER A 125 -5.71 -0.46 -12.67
N GLY A 126 -6.39 -1.01 -11.65
CA GLY A 126 -6.55 -2.45 -11.44
C GLY A 126 -5.29 -3.14 -10.89
N GLU A 127 -4.35 -2.39 -10.31
CA GLU A 127 -3.11 -2.97 -9.78
C GLU A 127 -3.37 -3.89 -8.59
N PHE A 128 -4.33 -3.51 -7.74
CA PHE A 128 -4.74 -4.36 -6.61
C PHE A 128 -5.31 -5.69 -7.07
N GLU A 129 -6.15 -5.69 -8.11
CA GLU A 129 -6.72 -6.91 -8.68
C GLU A 129 -5.63 -7.86 -9.22
N VAL A 130 -4.59 -7.31 -9.86
CA VAL A 130 -3.46 -8.12 -10.34
C VAL A 130 -2.72 -8.79 -9.18
N ALA A 131 -2.50 -8.06 -8.09
CA ALA A 131 -1.78 -8.57 -6.93
C ALA A 131 -2.62 -9.57 -6.12
N GLU A 132 -3.91 -9.30 -5.90
CA GLU A 132 -4.82 -10.20 -5.17
C GLU A 132 -4.94 -11.55 -5.89
N ASN A 133 -5.14 -11.51 -7.21
CA ASN A 133 -5.31 -12.70 -8.05
C ASN A 133 -3.98 -13.30 -8.56
N SER A 134 -2.83 -12.89 -8.01
CA SER A 134 -1.53 -13.36 -8.46
C SER A 134 -1.35 -14.88 -8.32
N ASN A 135 -2.03 -15.49 -7.35
CA ASN A 135 -1.97 -16.93 -7.07
C ASN A 135 -2.79 -17.75 -8.09
N GLU A 136 -3.66 -17.10 -8.84
CA GLU A 136 -4.52 -17.71 -9.87
C GLU A 136 -3.86 -17.66 -11.26
N VAL A 137 -2.65 -17.10 -11.35
CA VAL A 137 -1.91 -17.02 -12.61
C VAL A 137 -1.36 -18.38 -12.97
N GLU A 138 -1.96 -18.99 -13.99
CA GLU A 138 -1.55 -20.30 -14.49
C GLU A 138 -0.63 -20.22 -15.72
N VAL A 139 0.23 -21.22 -15.82
CA VAL A 139 1.08 -21.49 -16.99
C VAL A 139 0.90 -22.96 -17.35
N SER A 140 0.62 -23.21 -18.63
CA SER A 140 0.41 -24.56 -19.16
C SER A 140 1.66 -25.42 -18.95
N ASP A 141 1.47 -26.61 -18.37
CA ASP A 141 2.55 -27.57 -18.19
C ASP A 141 3.13 -28.03 -19.54
N GLU A 142 2.29 -28.15 -20.57
CA GLU A 142 2.74 -28.49 -21.94
C GLU A 142 3.71 -27.46 -22.50
N LEU A 143 3.49 -26.17 -22.21
CA LEU A 143 4.40 -25.10 -22.62
C LEU A 143 5.76 -25.24 -21.94
N ILE A 144 5.77 -25.53 -20.64
CA ILE A 144 7.00 -25.74 -19.85
C ILE A 144 7.74 -26.98 -20.34
N GLU A 145 7.03 -28.07 -20.64
CA GLU A 145 7.61 -29.30 -21.19
C GLU A 145 8.26 -29.07 -22.55
N ARG A 146 7.56 -28.37 -23.47
CA ARG A 146 8.11 -28.02 -24.79
C ARG A 146 9.34 -27.14 -24.66
N TYR A 147 9.30 -26.10 -23.84
CA TYR A 147 10.43 -25.20 -23.62
C TYR A 147 11.64 -25.96 -23.05
N TYR A 148 11.42 -26.82 -22.05
CA TYR A 148 12.48 -27.64 -21.47
C TYR A 148 13.10 -28.58 -22.50
N ALA A 149 12.29 -29.28 -23.30
CA ALA A 149 12.77 -30.21 -24.32
C ALA A 149 13.63 -29.51 -25.38
N GLN A 150 13.22 -28.31 -25.82
CA GLN A 150 13.93 -27.52 -26.82
C GLN A 150 15.25 -26.92 -26.30
N ASN A 151 15.34 -26.62 -24.99
CA ASN A 151 16.47 -25.91 -24.41
C ASN A 151 17.33 -26.79 -23.48
N LYS A 152 17.11 -28.11 -23.46
CA LYS A 152 17.75 -29.04 -22.52
C LYS A 152 19.27 -28.94 -22.48
N GLN A 153 19.91 -28.70 -23.64
CA GLN A 153 21.37 -28.58 -23.73
C GLN A 153 21.92 -27.30 -23.06
N LEU A 154 21.11 -26.25 -22.99
CA LEU A 154 21.46 -24.97 -22.35
C LEU A 154 21.19 -24.99 -20.83
N LEU A 155 20.20 -25.79 -20.41
CA LEU A 155 19.78 -25.92 -19.03
C LEU A 155 20.62 -26.97 -18.31
N LYS A 156 21.80 -26.56 -17.80
CA LYS A 156 22.82 -27.41 -17.17
C LYS A 156 22.44 -27.94 -15.76
N GLU A 157 21.20 -28.38 -15.55
CA GLU A 157 20.72 -28.78 -14.22
C GLU A 157 20.41 -30.29 -14.15
N LYS A 158 20.90 -30.95 -13.08
CA LYS A 158 20.86 -32.42 -12.95
C LYS A 158 19.48 -32.97 -12.57
N ASN A 159 18.58 -32.12 -12.05
CA ASN A 159 17.24 -32.51 -11.61
C ASN A 159 16.16 -31.87 -12.52
N PRO A 160 15.64 -32.61 -13.51
CA PRO A 160 14.64 -32.11 -14.46
C PRO A 160 13.35 -31.61 -13.79
N ALA A 161 12.89 -32.28 -12.72
CA ALA A 161 11.64 -31.92 -12.07
C ALA A 161 11.75 -30.59 -11.34
N GLU A 162 12.85 -30.37 -10.63
CA GLU A 162 13.12 -29.12 -9.93
C GLU A 162 13.29 -27.95 -10.92
N LEU A 163 14.00 -28.17 -12.02
CA LEU A 163 14.16 -27.17 -13.06
C LEU A 163 12.83 -26.80 -13.72
N LYS A 164 11.97 -27.77 -14.05
CA LYS A 164 10.62 -27.49 -14.58
C LYS A 164 9.77 -26.68 -13.59
N LYS A 165 9.86 -26.98 -12.30
CA LYS A 165 9.22 -26.16 -11.24
C LYS A 165 9.76 -24.72 -11.22
N LYS A 166 11.08 -24.53 -11.32
CA LYS A 166 11.71 -23.20 -11.42
C LYS A 166 11.22 -22.45 -12.67
N LEU A 167 11.16 -23.11 -13.82
CA LEU A 167 10.67 -22.54 -15.08
C LEU A 167 9.20 -22.12 -14.97
N LYS A 168 8.34 -22.97 -14.40
CA LYS A 168 6.92 -22.64 -14.18
C LYS A 168 6.77 -21.42 -13.28
N ASN A 169 7.49 -21.39 -12.15
CA ASN A 169 7.47 -20.24 -11.24
C ASN A 169 7.97 -18.96 -11.93
N ALA A 170 9.05 -19.04 -12.70
CA ALA A 170 9.56 -17.90 -13.46
C ALA A 170 8.55 -17.38 -14.49
N ALA A 171 7.88 -18.28 -15.21
CA ALA A 171 6.85 -17.91 -16.17
C ALA A 171 5.63 -17.24 -15.51
N ILE A 172 5.20 -17.73 -14.34
CA ILE A 172 4.14 -17.09 -13.54
C ILE A 172 4.55 -15.67 -13.15
N LEU A 173 5.77 -15.48 -12.64
CA LEU A 173 6.29 -14.17 -12.24
C LEU A 173 6.37 -13.21 -13.43
N ILE A 174 6.79 -13.68 -14.60
CA ILE A 174 6.81 -12.87 -15.83
C ILE A 174 5.41 -12.39 -16.18
N LYS A 175 4.40 -13.29 -16.20
CA LYS A 175 3.01 -12.91 -16.47
C LYS A 175 2.47 -11.89 -15.47
N ILE A 176 2.77 -12.03 -14.18
CA ILE A 176 2.36 -11.07 -13.15
C ILE A 176 3.01 -9.70 -13.44
N ARG A 177 4.31 -9.67 -13.71
CA ARG A 177 5.04 -8.43 -14.02
C ARG A 177 4.51 -7.74 -15.27
N GLU A 178 4.15 -8.48 -16.30
CA GLU A 178 3.51 -7.93 -17.51
C GLU A 178 2.16 -7.27 -17.17
N ARG A 179 1.32 -7.93 -16.38
CA ARG A 179 0.03 -7.36 -15.93
C ARG A 179 0.22 -6.11 -15.07
N LEU A 180 1.23 -6.10 -14.20
CA LEU A 180 1.58 -4.92 -13.41
C LEU A 180 2.11 -3.78 -14.28
N ALA A 181 2.92 -4.06 -15.29
CA ALA A 181 3.41 -3.07 -16.23
C ALA A 181 2.26 -2.41 -17.02
N LEU A 182 1.28 -3.20 -17.47
CA LEU A 182 0.05 -2.68 -18.09
C LEU A 182 -0.72 -1.76 -17.12
N SER A 183 -0.76 -2.11 -15.84
CA SER A 183 -1.38 -1.27 -14.81
C SER A 183 -0.63 0.06 -14.62
N GLN A 184 0.71 0.06 -14.67
CA GLN A 184 1.49 1.32 -14.64
C GLN A 184 1.21 2.22 -15.85
N GLU A 185 1.08 1.64 -17.05
CA GLU A 185 0.71 2.42 -18.23
C GLU A 185 -0.69 3.02 -18.09
N LYS A 186 -1.66 2.27 -17.53
CA LYS A 186 -2.98 2.81 -17.18
C LYS A 186 -2.90 4.00 -16.21
N LYS A 187 -2.05 3.94 -15.18
CA LYS A 187 -1.85 5.08 -14.25
C LYS A 187 -1.39 6.34 -14.98
N LYS A 188 -0.44 6.21 -15.91
CA LYS A 188 0.03 7.35 -16.73
C LYS A 188 -1.12 7.95 -17.55
N ILE A 189 -1.95 7.11 -18.16
CA ILE A 189 -3.13 7.54 -18.94
C ILE A 189 -4.15 8.26 -18.04
N ILE A 190 -4.46 7.71 -16.86
CA ILE A 190 -5.36 8.32 -15.87
C ILE A 190 -4.86 9.72 -15.50
N LEU A 191 -3.58 9.84 -15.13
CA LEU A 191 -2.98 11.12 -14.80
C LEU A 191 -3.01 12.11 -15.97
N GLY A 192 -2.74 11.65 -17.19
CA GLY A 192 -2.84 12.46 -18.41
C GLY A 192 -4.24 13.04 -18.61
N LYS A 193 -5.27 12.19 -18.51
CA LYS A 193 -6.68 12.61 -18.59
C LYS A 193 -7.05 13.60 -17.49
N MET A 194 -6.63 13.34 -16.25
CA MET A 194 -6.89 14.25 -15.13
C MET A 194 -6.27 15.62 -15.33
N ARG A 195 -5.02 15.69 -15.80
CA ARG A 195 -4.35 16.97 -16.10
C ARG A 195 -5.08 17.75 -17.19
N GLN A 196 -5.52 17.08 -18.25
CA GLN A 196 -6.29 17.69 -19.34
C GLN A 196 -7.64 18.23 -18.83
N ASN A 197 -8.38 17.42 -18.08
CA ASN A 197 -9.70 17.80 -17.54
C ASN A 197 -9.62 19.00 -16.58
N ASN A 198 -8.53 19.11 -15.83
CA ASN A 198 -8.33 20.22 -14.88
C ASN A 198 -7.59 21.42 -15.49
N LYS A 199 -7.31 21.41 -16.81
CA LYS A 199 -6.66 22.52 -17.53
C LYS A 199 -5.38 23.03 -16.83
N VAL A 200 -4.54 22.11 -16.36
CA VAL A 200 -3.35 22.44 -15.56
C VAL A 200 -2.43 23.37 -16.37
N ARG A 201 -2.15 24.56 -15.84
CA ARG A 201 -1.18 25.52 -16.40
C ARG A 201 -0.03 25.72 -15.42
N ILE A 202 1.20 25.54 -15.90
CA ILE A 202 2.41 25.78 -15.12
C ILE A 202 2.87 27.22 -15.35
N VAL A 203 3.02 27.99 -14.28
CA VAL A 203 3.56 29.36 -14.34
C VAL A 203 5.08 29.28 -14.23
N GLN A 204 5.77 29.14 -15.36
CA GLN A 204 7.21 28.85 -15.43
C GLN A 204 8.08 29.86 -14.65
N LYS A 205 7.72 31.15 -14.68
CA LYS A 205 8.46 32.19 -13.96
C LYS A 205 8.55 31.95 -12.44
N GLU A 206 7.54 31.29 -11.84
CA GLU A 206 7.52 30.99 -10.41
C GLU A 206 8.29 29.70 -10.07
N VAL A 207 8.48 28.81 -11.05
CA VAL A 207 9.22 27.54 -10.86
C VAL A 207 10.72 27.80 -10.82
N PHE A 208 11.20 28.77 -11.59
CA PHE A 208 12.63 29.07 -11.74
C PHE A 208 13.07 30.32 -10.96
N THR A 209 12.38 30.67 -9.87
CA THR A 209 12.80 31.78 -9.01
C THR A 209 14.01 31.39 -8.17
N LYS A 210 14.95 32.32 -7.97
CA LYS A 210 16.14 32.08 -7.15
C LYS A 210 15.79 31.68 -5.71
N ASP A 211 14.71 32.23 -5.17
CA ASP A 211 14.18 31.94 -3.82
C ASP A 211 13.85 30.44 -3.59
N LEU A 212 13.65 29.66 -4.65
CA LEU A 212 13.44 28.21 -4.57
C LEU A 212 14.75 27.40 -4.49
N TYR A 213 15.87 27.96 -4.95
CA TYR A 213 17.16 27.27 -5.07
C TYR A 213 18.21 27.75 -4.06
N GLU A 214 18.08 28.97 -3.57
CA GLU A 214 19.00 29.61 -2.63
C GLU A 214 18.28 29.80 -1.29
N LYS A 215 18.38 28.80 -0.41
CA LYS A 215 18.01 28.91 1.01
C LYS A 215 19.22 28.67 1.89
#